data_AF-A0A6L6VKT7-F1
#
_entry.id   AF-A0A6L6VKT7-F1
#
_cell.length_a   1.000
_cell.length_b   1.000
_cell.length_c   1.000
_cell.angle_alpha   90.00
_cell.angle_beta   90.00
_cell.angle_gamma   90.00
#
_symmetry.space_group_name_H-M   'P 1'
#
loop_
_entity.id
_entity.type
_entity.pdbx_description
1 polymer ?
#
loop_
_entity_poly.entity_id
_entity_poly.type
_entity_poly.pdbx_seq_one_letter_code
_entity_poly.pdbx_strand_id
1 'polypeptide(L)'
;MGRDLIWTLGLIAHSGPEDRQRIALAYRQAQEMVAGIPKDNGDARPRIVACFGRSDILKAADDVACAGWLLTAMLERVNERDLPEWRKLRKIITNAVKMLPLTKPTVH
;
A
#
# COMPACT_ATOMS: atom_id res chain seq x y z
N MET A 1 6.96 -7.18 8.32
CA MET A 1 6.78 -7.07 6.85
C MET A 1 6.18 -8.31 6.20
N GLY A 2 6.79 -9.50 6.29
CA GLY A 2 6.22 -10.70 5.63
C GLY A 2 4.81 -11.10 6.10
N ARG A 3 4.54 -11.03 7.41
CA ARG A 3 3.20 -11.29 7.97
C ARG A 3 2.17 -10.23 7.55
N ASP A 4 2.52 -8.96 7.61
CA ASP A 4 1.65 -7.86 7.19
C ASP A 4 1.32 -7.92 5.69
N LEU A 5 2.28 -8.35 4.86
CA LEU A 5 2.07 -8.56 3.43
C LEU A 5 1.05 -9.68 3.19
N ILE A 6 1.25 -10.86 3.76
CA ILE A 6 0.33 -12.00 3.58
C ILE A 6 -1.08 -11.63 4.07
N TRP A 7 -1.17 -10.97 5.23
CA TRP A 7 -2.44 -10.53 5.78
C TRP A 7 -3.13 -9.51 4.88
N THR A 8 -2.41 -8.49 4.39
CA THR A 8 -2.96 -7.44 3.51
C THR A 8 -3.44 -8.03 2.18
N LEU A 9 -2.64 -8.92 1.59
CA LEU A 9 -3.01 -9.61 0.34
C LEU A 9 -4.24 -10.50 0.55
N GLY A 10 -4.29 -11.24 1.66
CA GLY A 10 -5.44 -12.05 2.05
C GLY A 10 -6.69 -11.20 2.25
N LEU A 11 -6.58 -10.07 2.94
CA LEU A 11 -7.69 -9.15 3.18
C LEU A 11 -8.27 -8.65 1.86
N ILE A 12 -7.45 -8.17 0.93
CA ILE A 12 -7.91 -7.70 -0.39
C ILE A 12 -8.58 -8.82 -1.20
N ALA A 13 -7.99 -10.02 -1.18
CA ALA A 13 -8.50 -11.16 -1.94
C ALA A 13 -9.91 -11.59 -1.48
N HIS A 14 -10.17 -11.56 -0.17
CA HIS A 14 -11.46 -11.96 0.40
C HIS A 14 -12.45 -10.79 0.58
N SER A 15 -12.00 -9.54 0.43
CA SER A 15 -12.85 -8.35 0.53
C SER A 15 -13.93 -8.30 -0.55
N GLY A 16 -15.13 -7.88 -0.16
CA GLY A 16 -16.22 -7.56 -1.09
C GLY A 16 -15.94 -6.29 -1.92
N PRO A 17 -16.81 -5.97 -2.90
CA PRO A 17 -16.63 -4.81 -3.78
C PRO A 17 -16.57 -3.48 -3.03
N GLU A 18 -17.41 -3.29 -2.00
CA GLU A 18 -17.42 -2.07 -1.18
C GLU A 18 -16.13 -1.90 -0.39
N ASP A 19 -15.64 -2.97 0.24
CA ASP A 19 -14.38 -2.94 0.98
C ASP A 19 -13.19 -2.71 0.06
N ARG A 20 -13.16 -3.34 -1.11
CA ARG A 20 -12.14 -3.06 -2.13
C ARG A 20 -12.17 -1.60 -2.59
N GLN A 21 -13.34 -0.98 -2.65
CA GLN A 21 -13.46 0.45 -2.96
C GLN A 21 -12.92 1.34 -1.83
N ARG A 22 -13.18 1.01 -0.57
CA ARG A 22 -12.57 1.68 0.60
C ARG A 22 -11.05 1.55 0.58
N ILE A 23 -10.54 0.34 0.33
CA ILE A 23 -9.11 0.06 0.20
C ILE A 23 -8.51 0.86 -0.97
N ALA A 24 -9.20 0.93 -2.12
CA ALA A 24 -8.76 1.69 -3.28
C ALA A 24 -8.67 3.21 -3.00
N LEU A 25 -9.64 3.76 -2.27
CA LEU A 25 -9.62 5.16 -1.85
C LEU A 25 -8.44 5.43 -0.92
N ALA A 26 -8.27 4.60 0.11
CA ALA A 26 -7.17 4.72 1.06
C ALA A 26 -5.80 4.57 0.39
N TYR A 27 -5.68 3.65 -0.58
CA TYR A 27 -4.48 3.50 -1.38
C TYR A 27 -4.14 4.78 -2.15
N ARG A 28 -5.11 5.42 -2.83
CA ARG A 28 -4.89 6.70 -3.53
C ARG A 28 -4.48 7.82 -2.57
N GLN A 29 -5.19 7.97 -1.45
CA GLN A 29 -4.86 8.96 -0.42
C GLN A 29 -3.43 8.76 0.12
N ALA A 30 -3.03 7.49 0.31
CA ALA A 30 -1.69 7.16 0.73
C ALA A 30 -0.64 7.55 -0.33
N GLN A 31 -0.91 7.29 -1.61
CA GLN A 31 -0.03 7.70 -2.71
C GLN A 31 0.14 9.23 -2.79
N GLU A 32 -0.96 9.98 -2.65
CA GLU A 32 -0.94 11.44 -2.63
C GLU A 32 -0.14 11.97 -1.44
N MET A 33 -0.32 11.38 -0.25
CA MET A 33 0.44 11.75 0.95
C MET A 33 1.94 11.52 0.78
N VAL A 34 2.35 10.33 0.32
CA VAL A 34 3.78 10.02 0.20
C VAL A 34 4.46 10.80 -0.93
N ALA A 35 3.71 11.24 -1.94
CA ALA A 35 4.23 12.15 -2.97
C ALA A 35 4.65 13.50 -2.39
N GLY A 36 3.95 13.99 -1.35
CA GLY A 36 4.30 15.21 -0.64
C GLY A 36 5.42 15.07 0.40
N ILE A 37 5.86 13.85 0.72
CA ILE A 37 6.92 13.60 1.70
C ILE A 37 8.25 13.38 0.94
N PRO A 38 9.29 14.20 1.18
CA PRO A 38 10.60 13.96 0.58
C PRO A 38 11.21 12.66 1.11
N LYS A 39 12.01 12.01 0.27
CA LYS A 39 12.84 10.87 0.70
C LYS A 39 14.06 11.40 1.47
N ASP A 40 14.51 10.67 2.48
CA ASP A 40 15.71 11.03 3.23
C ASP A 40 16.94 10.42 2.56
N ASN A 41 17.70 11.21 1.80
CA ASN A 41 18.83 10.71 0.99
C ASN A 41 18.48 9.53 0.05
N GLY A 42 17.23 9.49 -0.42
CA GLY A 42 16.71 8.39 -1.25
C GLY A 42 16.07 7.24 -0.48
N ASP A 43 16.23 7.19 0.84
CA ASP A 43 15.55 6.27 1.75
C ASP A 43 14.06 6.64 1.84
N ALA A 44 13.19 5.65 1.60
CA ALA A 44 11.75 5.81 1.61
C ALA A 44 11.15 5.71 3.03
N ARG A 45 11.96 5.50 4.06
CA ARG A 45 11.56 5.34 5.47
C ARG A 45 10.62 6.43 5.98
N PRO A 46 10.80 7.74 5.69
CA PRO A 46 9.84 8.76 6.11
C PRO A 46 8.42 8.49 5.58
N ARG A 47 8.31 8.03 4.33
CA ARG A 47 7.04 7.69 3.67
C ARG A 47 6.45 6.40 4.23
N ILE A 48 7.29 5.39 4.44
CA ILE A 48 6.90 4.10 5.02
C ILE A 48 6.34 4.30 6.44
N VAL A 49 7.03 5.07 7.28
CA VAL A 49 6.59 5.37 8.66
C VAL A 49 5.28 6.15 8.67
N ALA A 50 5.11 7.14 7.78
CA ALA A 50 3.86 7.88 7.66
C ALA A 50 2.68 6.96 7.29
N CYS A 51 2.88 6.04 6.34
CA CYS A 51 1.88 5.05 5.98
C CYS A 51 1.53 4.11 7.15
N PHE A 52 2.54 3.65 7.91
CA PHE A 52 2.29 2.80 9.08
C PHE A 52 1.49 3.54 10.16
N GLY A 53 1.81 4.80 10.44
CA GLY A 53 1.05 5.60 11.40
C GLY A 53 -0.44 5.70 11.04
N ARG A 54 -0.76 5.89 9.76
CA ARG A 54 -2.15 5.88 9.28
C ARG A 54 -2.79 4.50 9.31
N SER A 55 -2.05 3.45 8.93
CA SER A 55 -2.57 2.09 8.94
C SER A 55 -2.89 1.60 10.35
N ASP A 56 -2.09 1.96 11.34
CA ASP A 56 -2.28 1.52 12.73
C ASP A 56 -3.54 2.15 13.34
N ILE A 57 -3.81 3.42 13.05
CA ILE A 57 -5.06 4.10 13.46
C ILE A 57 -6.27 3.39 12.85
N LEU A 58 -6.23 3.08 11.55
CA LEU A 58 -7.34 2.41 10.86
C LEU A 58 -7.51 0.96 11.32
N LYS A 59 -6.41 0.23 11.53
CA LYS A 59 -6.44 -1.13 12.06
C LYS A 59 -6.99 -1.18 13.48
N ALA A 60 -6.68 -0.20 14.32
CA ALA A 60 -7.27 -0.08 15.66
C ALA A 60 -8.78 0.18 15.63
N ALA A 61 -9.28 0.77 14.55
CA ALA A 61 -10.71 0.98 14.29
C ALA A 61 -11.37 -0.18 13.52
N ASP A 62 -10.66 -1.29 13.29
CA ASP A 62 -11.10 -2.43 12.46
C ASP A 62 -11.48 -2.03 11.02
N ASP A 63 -10.87 -0.95 10.50
CA ASP A 63 -11.17 -0.44 9.16
C ASP A 63 -10.26 -1.09 8.10
N VAL A 64 -10.89 -1.75 7.13
CA VAL A 64 -10.25 -2.37 5.96
C VAL A 64 -9.40 -1.40 5.16
N ALA A 65 -9.69 -0.10 5.22
CA ALA A 65 -8.89 0.97 4.61
C ALA A 65 -7.40 0.92 5.00
N CYS A 66 -7.05 0.35 6.15
CA CYS A 66 -5.65 0.16 6.54
C CYS A 66 -4.83 -0.60 5.49
N ALA A 67 -5.45 -1.51 4.73
CA ALA A 67 -4.79 -2.26 3.67
C ALA A 67 -4.27 -1.36 2.55
N GLY A 68 -4.97 -0.26 2.24
CA GLY A 68 -4.54 0.71 1.23
C GLY A 68 -3.24 1.42 1.61
N TRP A 69 -3.12 1.79 2.88
CA TRP A 69 -1.90 2.40 3.45
C TRP A 69 -0.74 1.41 3.50
N LEU A 70 -1.01 0.16 3.89
CA LEU A 70 -0.01 -0.91 3.92
C LEU A 70 0.52 -1.24 2.52
N LEU A 71 -0.34 -1.28 1.49
CA LEU A 71 0.08 -1.45 0.10
C LEU A 71 1.06 -0.35 -0.34
N THR A 72 0.76 0.91 -0.03
CA THR A 72 1.64 2.03 -0.37
C THR A 72 2.97 1.94 0.37
N ALA A 73 2.98 1.60 1.67
CA ALA A 73 4.21 1.36 2.42
C ALA A 73 5.07 0.24 1.81
N MET A 74 4.44 -0.85 1.38
CA MET A 74 5.12 -1.98 0.73
C MET A 74 5.70 -1.61 -0.64
N LEU A 75 4.97 -0.79 -1.42
CA LEU A 75 5.48 -0.26 -2.69
C LEU A 75 6.69 0.66 -2.47
N GLU A 76 6.64 1.56 -1.49
CA GLU A 76 7.78 2.42 -1.19
C GLU A 76 9.02 1.61 -0.79
N ARG A 77 8.88 0.61 0.09
CA ARG A 77 9.98 -0.28 0.48
C ARG A 77 10.54 -1.07 -0.71
N VAL A 78 9.68 -1.70 -1.51
CA VAL A 78 10.17 -2.55 -2.62
C VAL A 78 10.81 -1.72 -3.73
N ASN A 79 10.44 -0.43 -3.83
CA ASN A 79 11.03 0.50 -4.79
C ASN A 79 12.42 1.02 -4.38
N GLU A 80 12.90 0.72 -3.17
CA GLU A 80 14.30 0.93 -2.77
C GLU A 80 15.25 -0.09 -3.41
N ARG A 81 14.72 -1.23 -3.89
CA ARG A 81 15.42 -2.25 -4.71
C ARG A 81 16.64 -2.90 -4.04
N ASP A 82 16.75 -2.78 -2.73
CA ASP A 82 17.78 -3.34 -1.86
C ASP A 82 17.34 -4.68 -1.21
N LEU A 83 16.05 -5.05 -1.32
CA LEU A 83 15.55 -6.33 -0.83
C LEU A 83 15.93 -7.51 -1.76
N PRO A 84 16.24 -8.70 -1.19
CA PRO A 84 16.27 -9.93 -1.95
C PRO A 84 14.95 -10.15 -2.69
N GLU A 85 15.02 -10.55 -3.96
CA GLU A 85 13.84 -10.82 -4.78
C GLU A 85 12.83 -9.66 -4.91
N TRP A 86 13.27 -8.41 -4.72
CA TRP A 86 12.40 -7.22 -4.78
C TRP A 86 11.53 -7.18 -6.05
N ARG A 87 12.01 -7.69 -7.19
CA ARG A 87 11.22 -7.79 -8.44
C ARG A 87 10.00 -8.70 -8.29
N LYS A 88 10.16 -9.86 -7.63
CA LYS A 88 9.06 -10.81 -7.37
C LYS A 88 8.06 -10.20 -6.40
N LEU A 89 8.55 -9.58 -5.32
CA LEU A 89 7.71 -8.87 -4.35
C LEU A 89 6.91 -7.74 -5.01
N ARG A 90 7.56 -6.93 -5.84
CA ARG A 90 6.90 -5.84 -6.57
C ARG A 90 5.79 -6.38 -7.47
N LYS A 91 6.02 -7.51 -8.16
CA LYS A 91 5.01 -8.16 -9.00
C LYS A 91 3.79 -8.61 -8.19
N ILE A 92 4.01 -9.23 -7.02
CA ILE A 92 2.94 -9.67 -6.12
C ILE A 92 2.11 -8.46 -5.65
N ILE A 93 2.76 -7.41 -5.15
CA ILE A 93 2.07 -6.20 -4.66
C ILE A 93 1.30 -5.54 -5.80
N THR A 94 1.90 -5.41 -6.98
CA THR A 94 1.23 -4.82 -8.16
C THR A 94 -0.01 -5.63 -8.57
N ASN A 95 0.04 -6.96 -8.47
CA ASN A 95 -1.13 -7.79 -8.76
C ASN A 95 -2.27 -7.57 -7.75
N ALA A 96 -1.96 -7.36 -6.47
CA ALA A 96 -2.98 -7.03 -5.48
C ALA A 96 -3.60 -5.65 -5.74
N VAL A 97 -2.80 -4.66 -6.13
CA VAL A 97 -3.29 -3.34 -6.54
C VAL A 97 -4.27 -3.44 -7.72
N LYS A 98 -4.02 -4.35 -8.68
CA LYS A 98 -4.94 -4.58 -9.82
C LYS A 98 -6.29 -5.20 -9.42
N MET A 99 -6.41 -5.77 -8.23
CA MET A 99 -7.69 -6.29 -7.72
C MET A 99 -8.59 -5.18 -7.16
N LEU A 100 -8.03 -3.99 -6.93
CA LEU A 100 -8.77 -2.84 -6.45
C LEU A 100 -9.48 -2.14 -7.62
N PRO A 101 -10.68 -1.58 -7.42
CA PRO A 101 -11.39 -0.77 -8.41
C PRO A 101 -10.76 0.62 -8.55
N LEU A 102 -9.44 0.65 -8.81
CA LEU A 102 -8.74 1.86 -9.15
C LEU A 102 -9.13 2.20 -10.58
N THR A 103 -9.98 3.22 -10.75
CA THR A 103 -10.16 3.86 -12.05
C THR A 103 -8.76 4.15 -12.59
N LYS A 104 -8.45 3.63 -13.79
CA LYS A 104 -7.14 3.78 -14.43
C LYS A 104 -6.68 5.23 -14.27
N PRO A 105 -5.43 5.51 -13.90
CA PRO A 105 -4.91 6.86 -14.06
C PRO A 105 -5.05 7.20 -15.55
N THR A 106 -5.79 8.27 -15.84
CA THR A 106 -5.72 8.94 -17.13
C THR A 106 -4.28 9.39 -17.28
N VAL A 107 -3.47 8.58 -17.96
CA VAL A 107 -2.15 9.00 -18.43
C VAL A 107 -2.45 9.98 -19.56
N HIS A 108 -2.41 11.28 -19.23
CA HIS A 108 -2.33 12.35 -20.20
C HIS A 108 -0.87 12.60 -20.57
#